data_AF-A0A534CNJ2-F1
#
_entry.id   AF-A0A534CNJ2-F1
#
_cell.length_a   1.000
_cell.length_b   1.000
_cell.length_c   1.000
_cell.angle_alpha   90.00
_cell.angle_beta   90.00
_cell.angle_gamma   90.00
#
_symmetry.space_group_name_H-M   'P 1'
#
loop_
_entity.id
_entity.type
_entity.pdbx_description
1 polymer ?
#
loop_
_entity_poly.entity_id
_entity_poly.type
_entity_poly.pdbx_seq_one_letter_code
_entity_poly.pdbx_strand_id
1 'polypeptide(L)'
;MDTPRTCLKIDADTFRSHFNLRPFLFSHNLSRHPLFQLPRLVKLAKTLDRSYVDYNAGRIPVSLPNWQDAPHTGLTAEETIHNTAEIYRRPAP
;
A
#
# COMPACT_ATOMS: atom_id res chain seq x y z
N MET A 1 2.28 6.81 -23.13
CA MET A 1 2.39 5.75 -22.10
C MET A 1 1.26 4.79 -22.37
N ASP A 2 1.56 3.60 -22.89
CA ASP A 2 0.55 2.56 -23.11
C ASP A 2 0.09 2.00 -21.76
N THR A 3 -1.13 2.34 -21.35
CA THR A 3 -1.76 1.74 -20.18
C THR A 3 -2.15 0.30 -20.53
N PRO A 4 -1.70 -0.73 -19.79
CA PRO A 4 -2.13 -2.10 -20.07
C PRO A 4 -3.66 -2.20 -19.93
N ARG A 5 -4.32 -2.74 -20.96
CA ARG A 5 -5.80 -2.85 -21.08
C ARG A 5 -6.47 -3.54 -19.88
N THR A 6 -5.76 -4.39 -19.12
CA THR A 6 -6.26 -4.98 -17.87
C THR A 6 -5.09 -5.37 -16.95
N CYS A 7 -5.09 -4.87 -15.71
CA CYS A 7 -4.08 -5.22 -14.70
C CYS A 7 -4.43 -6.46 -13.88
N LEU A 8 -5.65 -6.97 -14.02
CA LEU A 8 -6.20 -8.08 -13.27
C LEU A 8 -6.49 -9.25 -14.21
N LYS A 9 -6.19 -10.46 -13.78
CA LYS A 9 -6.54 -11.70 -14.45
C LYS A 9 -7.43 -12.48 -13.50
N ILE A 10 -8.72 -12.46 -13.78
CA ILE A 10 -9.75 -13.06 -12.93
C ILE A 10 -10.67 -13.88 -13.83
N ASP A 11 -10.95 -15.11 -13.41
CA ASP A 11 -12.01 -15.91 -14.01
C ASP A 11 -13.39 -15.31 -13.71
N ALA A 12 -14.23 -15.18 -14.74
CA ALA A 12 -15.50 -14.45 -14.62
C ALA A 12 -16.51 -15.16 -13.71
N ASP A 13 -16.55 -16.49 -13.75
CA ASP A 13 -17.49 -17.29 -12.94
C ASP A 13 -17.05 -17.35 -11.49
N THR A 14 -15.74 -17.47 -11.26
CA THR A 14 -15.14 -17.33 -9.92
C THR A 14 -15.45 -15.97 -9.33
N PHE A 15 -15.24 -14.89 -10.09
CA PHE A 15 -15.55 -13.54 -9.62
C PHE A 15 -17.04 -13.41 -9.27
N ARG A 16 -17.94 -13.84 -10.15
CA ARG A 16 -19.39 -13.73 -9.94
C ARG A 16 -19.87 -14.47 -8.70
N SER A 17 -19.29 -15.63 -8.41
CA SER A 17 -19.71 -16.48 -7.29
C SER A 17 -19.05 -16.12 -5.96
N HIS A 18 -17.87 -15.49 -5.98
CA HIS A 18 -17.07 -15.23 -4.77
C HIS A 18 -16.99 -13.76 -4.39
N PHE A 19 -17.13 -12.83 -5.34
CA PHE A 19 -17.00 -11.40 -5.06
C PHE A 19 -17.99 -10.99 -3.97
N ASN A 20 -17.43 -10.43 -2.89
CA ASN A 20 -18.14 -9.99 -1.69
C ASN A 20 -18.86 -11.10 -0.88
N LEU A 21 -18.58 -12.38 -1.16
CA LEU A 21 -19.20 -13.52 -0.49
C LEU A 21 -18.17 -14.49 0.11
N ARG A 22 -17.05 -14.73 -0.60
CA ARG A 22 -16.02 -15.70 -0.22
C ARG A 22 -14.64 -15.20 -0.66
N PRO A 23 -13.57 -15.42 0.12
CA PRO A 23 -12.21 -15.12 -0.33
C PRO A 23 -11.83 -15.96 -1.57
N PHE A 24 -11.13 -15.35 -2.53
CA PHE A 24 -10.60 -16.03 -3.72
C PHE A 24 -9.30 -15.38 -4.21
N LEU A 25 -8.41 -16.18 -4.80
CA LEU A 25 -7.15 -15.71 -5.36
C LEU A 25 -7.34 -15.31 -6.83
N PHE A 26 -6.63 -14.26 -7.25
CA PHE A 26 -6.52 -13.86 -8.64
C PHE A 26 -5.14 -13.28 -8.94
N SER A 27 -4.75 -13.31 -10.20
CA SER A 27 -3.43 -12.79 -10.63
C SER A 27 -3.54 -11.32 -10.99
N HIS A 28 -2.50 -10.54 -10.71
CA HIS A 28 -2.43 -9.13 -11.11
C HIS A 28 -1.03 -8.70 -11.55
N ASN A 29 -0.96 -7.60 -12.29
CA ASN A 29 0.27 -6.96 -12.76
C ASN A 29 0.40 -5.51 -12.26
N LEU A 30 -0.24 -5.19 -11.14
CA LEU A 30 -0.25 -3.84 -10.53
C LEU A 30 1.16 -3.26 -10.34
N SER A 31 2.15 -4.08 -9.97
CA SER A 31 3.54 -3.63 -9.78
C SER A 31 4.19 -3.04 -11.03
N ARG A 32 3.70 -3.37 -12.23
CA ARG A 32 4.17 -2.79 -13.50
C ARG A 32 3.32 -1.63 -13.99
N HIS A 33 2.23 -1.31 -13.28
CA HIS A 33 1.35 -0.23 -13.67
C HIS A 33 2.00 1.13 -13.34
N PRO A 34 1.93 2.14 -14.23
CA PRO A 34 2.58 3.43 -14.01
C PRO A 34 2.17 4.13 -12.71
N LEU A 35 0.93 3.98 -12.26
CA LEU A 35 0.44 4.58 -11.01
C LEU A 35 1.02 3.94 -9.74
N PHE A 36 1.51 2.70 -9.82
CA PHE A 36 2.11 1.98 -8.70
C PHE A 36 3.64 2.13 -8.66
N GLN A 37 4.21 3.02 -9.47
CA GLN A 37 5.64 3.33 -9.43
C GLN A 37 5.94 4.40 -8.38
N LEU A 38 7.10 4.29 -7.71
CA LEU A 38 7.50 5.21 -6.63
C LEU A 38 7.31 6.70 -6.97
N PRO A 39 7.69 7.22 -8.17
CA PRO A 39 7.49 8.63 -8.48
C PRO A 39 6.01 9.06 -8.48
N ARG A 40 5.09 8.17 -8.89
CA ARG A 40 3.65 8.44 -8.86
C ARG A 40 3.08 8.35 -7.44
N LEU A 41 3.58 7.43 -6.63
CA LEU A 41 3.21 7.32 -5.22
C LEU A 41 3.64 8.56 -4.42
N VAL A 42 4.88 9.05 -4.63
CA VAL A 42 5.36 10.30 -4.01
C VAL A 42 4.51 11.49 -4.44
N LYS A 43 4.18 11.59 -5.74
CA LYS A 43 3.31 12.66 -6.23
C LYS A 43 1.93 12.63 -5.57
N LEU A 44 1.31 11.45 -5.45
CA LEU A 44 0.03 11.30 -4.76
C LEU A 44 0.15 11.71 -3.29
N ALA A 45 1.16 11.23 -2.59
CA ALA A 45 1.37 11.52 -1.18
C ALA A 45 1.51 13.04 -0.90
N LYS A 46 2.13 13.79 -1.81
CA LYS A 46 2.23 15.27 -1.72
C LYS A 46 0.90 16.00 -1.90
N THR A 47 -0.12 15.34 -2.46
CA THR A 47 -1.45 15.94 -2.70
C THR A 47 -2.48 15.59 -1.62
N LEU A 48 -2.18 14.62 -0.77
CA LEU A 48 -3.08 14.20 0.31
C LEU A 48 -2.87 15.08 1.54
N ASP A 49 -3.96 15.39 2.24
CA ASP A 49 -3.86 15.97 3.57
C ASP A 49 -3.16 14.97 4.51
N ARG A 50 -2.24 15.46 5.34
CA ARG A 50 -1.48 14.61 6.27
C ARG A 50 -2.39 13.87 7.26
N SER A 51 -3.53 14.43 7.62
CA SER A 51 -4.52 13.79 8.50
C SER A 51 -5.21 12.57 7.87
N TYR A 52 -5.10 12.39 6.55
CA TYR A 52 -5.69 11.25 5.84
C TYR A 52 -4.69 10.16 5.48
N VAL A 53 -3.42 10.27 5.92
CA VAL A 53 -2.41 9.27 5.56
C VAL A 53 -1.55 8.87 6.74
N ASP A 54 -1.57 7.57 7.04
CA ASP A 54 -0.68 6.95 8.00
C ASP A 54 0.56 6.36 7.34
N TYR A 55 1.70 6.67 7.94
CA TYR A 55 3.01 6.13 7.57
C TYR A 55 3.60 5.43 8.79
N ASN A 56 3.42 4.11 8.85
CA ASN A 56 3.85 3.29 9.99
C ASN A 56 5.20 2.63 9.72
N ALA A 57 5.99 2.41 10.78
CA ALA A 57 7.30 1.74 10.68
C ALA A 57 7.23 0.23 10.38
N GLY A 58 6.03 -0.31 10.08
CA GLY A 58 5.82 -1.72 9.72
C GLY A 58 5.87 -2.72 10.89
N ARG A 59 6.46 -2.36 12.03
CA ARG A 59 6.43 -3.15 13.27
C ARG A 59 5.22 -2.78 14.13
N ILE A 60 4.04 -3.16 13.68
CA ILE A 60 2.77 -2.89 14.36
C ILE A 60 2.33 -4.18 15.08
N PRO A 61 2.28 -4.21 16.42
CA PRO A 61 1.65 -5.30 17.16
C PRO A 61 0.23 -5.60 16.66
N VAL A 62 -0.10 -6.86 16.46
CA VAL A 62 -1.47 -7.28 16.08
C VAL A 62 -2.48 -6.87 17.16
N SER A 63 -2.05 -6.77 18.42
CA SER A 63 -2.89 -6.42 19.58
C SER A 63 -2.99 -4.92 19.87
N LEU A 64 -2.62 -4.05 18.91
CA LEU A 64 -2.74 -2.60 19.12
C LEU A 64 -4.23 -2.23 19.28
N PRO A 65 -4.64 -1.68 20.44
CA PRO A 65 -6.05 -1.41 20.72
C PRO A 65 -6.59 -0.25 19.86
N ASN A 66 -5.77 0.76 19.56
CA ASN A 66 -6.09 1.84 18.62
C ASN A 66 -4.99 1.96 17.58
N TRP A 67 -5.38 2.14 16.31
CA TRP A 67 -4.41 2.27 15.21
C TRP A 67 -3.63 3.59 15.27
N GLN A 68 -4.17 4.62 15.91
CA GLN A 68 -3.50 5.91 16.12
C GLN A 68 -2.28 5.80 17.06
N ASP A 69 -2.22 4.75 17.89
CA ASP A 69 -1.10 4.50 18.79
C ASP A 69 0.07 3.79 18.07
N ALA A 70 -0.07 3.51 16.77
CA ALA A 70 0.99 2.89 15.98
C ALA A 70 2.25 3.79 15.94
N PRO A 71 3.45 3.22 16.13
CA PRO A 71 4.68 4.00 16.08
C PRO A 71 4.85 4.71 14.74
N HIS A 72 4.84 6.04 14.78
CA HIS A 72 5.15 6.87 13.62
C HIS A 72 6.63 6.77 13.26
N THR A 73 6.94 6.81 11.97
CA THR A 73 8.32 6.75 11.46
C THR A 73 9.15 7.99 11.82
N GLY A 74 8.49 9.11 12.19
CA GLY A 74 9.12 10.43 12.30
C GLY A 74 9.54 11.03 10.96
N LEU A 75 9.22 10.35 9.85
CA LEU A 75 9.55 10.75 8.49
C LEU A 75 8.34 11.37 7.80
N THR A 76 8.58 12.20 6.81
CA THR A 76 7.55 12.60 5.85
C THR A 76 7.09 11.41 5.01
N ALA A 77 5.96 11.58 4.33
CA ALA A 77 5.44 10.61 3.37
C ALA A 77 6.46 10.24 2.27
N GLU A 78 7.12 11.26 1.73
CA GLU A 78 8.13 11.10 0.68
C GLU A 78 9.34 10.32 1.18
N GLU A 79 9.87 10.72 2.34
CA GLU A 79 10.99 10.01 2.99
C GLU A 79 10.62 8.56 3.33
N THR A 80 9.37 8.32 3.75
CA THR A 80 8.89 6.96 4.03
C THR A 80 8.88 6.11 2.76
N ILE A 81 8.37 6.64 1.64
CA ILE A 81 8.30 5.93 0.36
C ILE A 81 9.70 5.64 -0.18
N HIS A 82 10.65 6.58 -0.06
CA HIS A 82 12.02 6.39 -0.54
C HIS A 82 12.85 5.45 0.34
N ASN A 83 12.62 5.45 1.66
CA ASN A 83 13.42 4.69 2.62
C ASN A 83 12.74 3.38 3.07
N THR A 84 11.75 2.87 2.33
CA THR A 84 11.00 1.65 2.71
C THR A 84 11.91 0.49 3.12
N ALA A 85 13.00 0.23 2.39
CA ALA A 85 13.96 -0.83 2.74
C ALA A 85 14.74 -0.56 4.04
N GLU A 86 15.08 0.70 4.33
CA GLU A 86 15.82 1.09 5.54
C GLU A 86 14.95 1.16 6.79
N ILE A 87 13.66 1.48 6.64
CA ILE A 87 12.69 1.50 7.75
C ILE A 87 12.61 0.14 8.43
N TYR A 88 12.61 -0.95 7.67
CA TYR A 88 12.58 -2.31 8.24
C TYR A 88 13.86 -2.69 9.00
N ARG A 89 14.99 -2.03 8.70
CA ARG A 89 16.29 -2.27 9.36
C ARG A 89 16.49 -1.48 10.64
N ARG A 90 15.72 -0.42 10.88
CA ARG A 90 15.87 0.38 12.11
C ARG A 90 15.40 -0.40 13.35
N PRO A 91 16.11 -0.28 14.48
CA PRO A 91 15.59 -0.76 15.76
C PRO A 91 14.31 0.02 16.12
N ALA A 92 13.38 -0.64 16.80
CA ALA A 92 12.20 0.06 17.31
C ALA A 92 12.64 1.13 18.32
N PRO A 93 11.98 2.31 18.37
CA PRO A 93 12.20 3.28 19.43
C PRO A 93 11.85 2.69 20.81
#